data_AF-A0A0S4LMY9-F1
#
_entry.id   AF-A0A0S4LMY9-F1
#
_cell.length_a   1.000
_cell.length_b   1.000
_cell.length_c   1.000
_cell.angle_alpha   90.00
_cell.angle_beta   90.00
_cell.angle_gamma   90.00
#
_symmetry.space_group_name_H-M   'P 1'
#
loop_
_entity.id
_entity.type
_entity.pdbx_description
1 polymer ?
#
loop_
_entity_poly.entity_id
_entity_poly.type
_entity_poly.pdbx_seq_one_letter_code
_entity_poly.pdbx_strand_id
1 'polypeptide(L)'
;MRRMPWWGMVCCLTLEGVALAVWVGGMIVLSGAVIPAVFNTFGGQDSGGMFLTRAFEGYHRFVIGAGGVLAVALLGRWWSGEPRVMVSASEILVVIMMVVIAGVIILVLHPEAAALQTQAFATKDEGAKKAAFEAFFHVLLPIRSLYMINLVLGLLLMGIRAKRVMDDGGRQS
;
A
#
# COMPACT_ATOMS: atom_id res chain seq x y z
N MET A 1 17.72 28.69 -6.78
CA MET A 1 17.43 27.25 -7.01
C MET A 1 18.72 26.49 -6.76
N ARG A 2 18.79 25.69 -5.69
CA ARG A 2 20.02 25.00 -5.26
C ARG A 2 20.05 23.64 -5.93
N ARG A 3 20.98 23.42 -6.88
CA ARG A 3 21.16 22.11 -7.51
C ARG A 3 21.48 21.09 -6.41
N MET A 4 20.64 20.06 -6.28
CA MET A 4 20.94 18.97 -5.36
C MET A 4 22.23 18.27 -5.82
N PRO A 5 23.14 17.90 -4.90
CA PRO A 5 24.33 17.13 -5.25
C PRO A 5 23.92 15.81 -5.89
N TRP A 6 24.69 15.35 -6.89
CA TRP A 6 24.41 14.12 -7.65
C TRP A 6 24.12 12.90 -6.75
N TRP A 7 24.87 12.74 -5.66
CA TRP A 7 24.63 11.70 -4.65
C TRP A 7 23.29 11.83 -3.92
N GLY A 8 22.80 13.06 -3.67
CA GLY A 8 21.47 13.30 -3.10
C GLY A 8 20.35 12.86 -4.04
N MET A 9 20.54 13.02 -5.36
CA MET A 9 19.59 12.55 -6.37
C MET A 9 19.55 11.01 -6.42
N VAL A 10 20.71 10.35 -6.36
CA VAL A 10 20.81 8.89 -6.31
C VAL A 10 20.15 8.34 -5.05
N CYS A 11 20.37 8.95 -3.88
CA CYS A 11 19.69 8.60 -2.65
C CYS A 11 18.16 8.76 -2.76
N CYS A 12 17.66 9.85 -3.34
CA CYS A 12 16.21 10.04 -3.52
C CYS A 12 15.60 8.95 -4.41
N LEU A 13 16.24 8.64 -5.55
CA LEU A 13 15.74 7.64 -6.49
C LEU A 13 15.77 6.23 -5.91
N THR A 14 16.82 5.89 -5.17
CA THR A 14 16.94 4.58 -4.50
C THR A 14 15.92 4.43 -3.38
N LEU A 15 15.75 5.44 -2.53
CA LEU A 15 14.73 5.44 -1.48
C LEU A 15 13.32 5.31 -2.05
N GLU A 16 13.04 5.99 -3.15
CA GLU A 16 11.74 5.90 -3.82
C GLU A 16 11.49 4.51 -4.42
N GLY A 17 12.51 3.90 -5.03
CA GLY A 17 12.43 2.53 -5.53
C GLY A 17 12.23 1.50 -4.42
N VAL A 18 12.95 1.64 -3.31
CA VAL A 18 12.77 0.78 -2.12
C VAL A 18 11.37 0.96 -1.54
N ALA A 19 10.88 2.20 -1.42
CA ALA A 19 9.55 2.47 -0.91
C ALA A 19 8.46 1.86 -1.81
N LEU A 20 8.61 1.95 -3.13
CA LEU A 20 7.69 1.27 -4.07
C LEU A 20 7.77 -0.25 -3.97
N ALA A 21 8.97 -0.81 -3.86
CA ALA A 21 9.16 -2.26 -3.70
C ALA A 21 8.53 -2.76 -2.39
N VAL A 22 8.69 -2.02 -1.29
CA VAL A 22 8.04 -2.33 0.00
C VAL A 22 6.53 -2.20 -0.10
N TRP A 23 6.03 -1.15 -0.76
CA TRP A 23 4.59 -0.91 -0.92
C TRP A 23 3.91 -2.02 -1.74
N VAL A 24 4.43 -2.30 -2.95
CA VAL A 24 3.89 -3.31 -3.87
C VAL A 24 4.17 -4.73 -3.35
N GLY A 25 5.41 -5.02 -2.98
CA GLY A 25 5.81 -6.33 -2.46
C GLY A 25 5.09 -6.69 -1.17
N GLY A 26 4.91 -5.71 -0.27
CA GLY A 26 4.12 -5.88 0.95
C GLY A 26 2.66 -6.26 0.66
N MET A 27 2.01 -5.61 -0.30
CA MET A 27 0.64 -5.98 -0.71
C MET A 27 0.56 -7.42 -1.23
N ILE A 28 1.52 -7.84 -2.05
CA ILE A 28 1.57 -9.19 -2.64
C ILE A 28 1.78 -10.23 -1.54
N VAL A 29 2.76 -10.03 -0.66
CA VAL A 29 3.08 -10.97 0.42
C VAL A 29 1.92 -11.12 1.39
N LEU A 30 1.29 -10.01 1.80
CA LEU A 30 0.13 -10.08 2.68
C LEU A 30 -1.04 -10.79 2.04
N SER A 31 -1.38 -10.41 0.81
CA SER A 31 -2.57 -10.94 0.13
C SER A 31 -2.40 -12.41 -0.26
N GLY A 32 -1.22 -12.78 -0.77
CA GLY A 32 -0.95 -14.09 -1.35
C GLY A 32 -0.37 -15.13 -0.38
N ALA A 33 0.37 -14.71 0.64
CA ALA A 33 1.05 -15.64 1.56
C ALA A 33 0.50 -15.54 2.99
N VAL A 34 0.39 -14.34 3.55
CA VAL A 34 0.01 -14.18 4.97
C VAL A 34 -1.45 -14.54 5.22
N ILE A 35 -2.39 -14.01 4.41
CA ILE A 35 -3.82 -14.32 4.60
C ILE A 35 -4.07 -15.84 4.53
N PRO A 36 -3.64 -16.57 3.48
CA PRO A 36 -3.88 -18.02 3.41
C PRO A 36 -3.17 -18.79 4.52
N ALA A 37 -1.92 -18.43 4.84
CA ALA A 37 -1.16 -19.12 5.88
C ALA A 37 -1.84 -18.99 7.26
N VAL A 38 -2.33 -17.80 7.62
CA VAL A 38 -3.00 -17.57 8.92
C VAL A 38 -4.27 -18.43 9.02
N PHE A 39 -5.09 -18.48 7.98
CA PHE A 39 -6.30 -19.32 7.99
C PHE A 39 -6.00 -20.82 7.97
N ASN A 40 -4.94 -21.25 7.28
CA ASN A 40 -4.55 -22.65 7.20
C ASN A 40 -3.85 -23.16 8.48
N THR A 41 -3.08 -22.31 9.16
CA THR A 41 -2.30 -22.69 10.36
C THR A 41 -3.10 -22.59 11.65
N PHE A 42 -3.94 -21.56 11.82
CA PHE A 42 -4.61 -21.33 13.10
C PHE A 42 -5.93 -22.07 13.27
N GLY A 43 -6.48 -22.70 12.21
CA GLY A 43 -7.58 -23.67 12.26
C GLY A 43 -8.91 -23.19 12.89
N GLY A 44 -8.97 -21.96 13.38
CA GLY A 44 -10.06 -21.40 14.16
C GLY A 44 -10.29 -19.94 13.79
N GLN A 45 -11.55 -19.62 13.54
CA GLN A 45 -12.03 -18.32 13.04
C GLN A 45 -11.70 -17.16 14.00
N ASP A 46 -11.64 -17.45 15.30
CA ASP A 46 -11.42 -16.45 16.37
C ASP A 46 -9.93 -16.05 16.53
N SER A 47 -8.99 -17.01 16.47
CA SER A 47 -7.55 -16.75 16.59
C SER A 47 -6.93 -16.22 15.28
N GLY A 48 -7.34 -16.80 14.14
CA GLY A 48 -6.87 -16.39 12.82
C GLY A 48 -7.27 -14.95 12.50
N GLY A 49 -8.50 -14.56 12.84
CA GLY A 49 -8.95 -13.19 12.65
C GLY A 49 -8.13 -12.18 13.46
N MET A 50 -7.95 -12.39 14.77
CA MET A 50 -7.21 -11.44 15.61
C MET A 50 -5.75 -11.28 15.15
N PHE A 51 -5.14 -12.36 14.69
CA PHE A 51 -3.81 -12.33 14.11
C PHE A 51 -3.78 -11.52 12.82
N LEU A 52 -4.82 -11.65 11.99
CA LEU A 52 -4.99 -10.89 10.76
C LEU A 52 -5.09 -9.38 11.04
N THR A 53 -5.86 -8.97 12.04
CA THR A 53 -5.99 -7.56 12.44
C THR A 53 -4.64 -6.99 12.83
N ARG A 54 -3.85 -7.70 13.66
CA ARG A 54 -2.51 -7.26 14.04
C ARG A 54 -1.51 -7.24 12.88
N ALA A 55 -1.59 -8.21 11.97
CA ALA A 55 -0.75 -8.23 10.78
C ALA A 55 -1.07 -7.05 9.85
N PHE A 56 -2.36 -6.70 9.72
CA PHE A 56 -2.79 -5.51 8.98
C PHE A 56 -2.37 -4.21 9.67
N GLU A 57 -2.47 -4.07 10.99
CA GLU A 57 -1.95 -2.88 11.70
C GLU A 57 -0.44 -2.69 11.48
N GLY A 58 0.34 -3.76 11.57
CA GLY A 58 1.78 -3.73 11.29
C GLY A 58 2.06 -3.31 9.85
N TYR A 59 1.29 -3.85 8.91
CA TYR A 59 1.38 -3.47 7.52
C TYR A 59 1.01 -2.02 7.26
N HIS A 60 -0.03 -1.50 7.89
CA HIS A 60 -0.48 -0.12 7.73
C HIS A 60 0.60 0.87 8.16
N ARG A 61 1.32 0.58 9.24
CA ARG A 61 2.50 1.38 9.66
C ARG A 61 3.60 1.36 8.62
N PHE A 62 3.87 0.19 8.01
CA PHE A 62 4.82 0.05 6.92
C PHE A 62 4.39 0.83 5.66
N VAL A 63 3.11 0.79 5.30
CA VAL A 63 2.55 1.54 4.16
C VAL A 63 2.61 3.05 4.40
N ILE A 64 2.27 3.52 5.60
CA ILE A 64 2.40 4.94 5.96
C ILE A 64 3.86 5.38 5.87
N GLY A 65 4.79 4.57 6.38
CA GLY A 65 6.23 4.85 6.29
C GLY A 65 6.71 4.93 4.83
N ALA A 66 6.34 3.94 4.01
CA ALA A 66 6.67 3.94 2.58
C ALA A 66 6.06 5.14 1.84
N GLY A 67 4.81 5.51 2.14
CA GLY A 67 4.15 6.69 1.60
C GLY A 67 4.85 7.99 1.96
N GLY A 68 5.30 8.11 3.21
CA GLY A 68 6.11 9.25 3.66
C GLY A 68 7.43 9.36 2.90
N VAL A 69 8.13 8.24 2.69
CA VAL A 69 9.37 8.22 1.90
C VAL A 69 9.12 8.60 0.44
N LEU A 70 8.03 8.12 -0.17
CA LEU A 70 7.63 8.52 -1.53
C LEU A 70 7.35 10.02 -1.62
N ALA A 71 6.60 10.57 -0.67
CA ALA A 71 6.28 11.99 -0.63
C ALA A 71 7.53 12.86 -0.48
N VAL A 72 8.46 12.47 0.41
CA VAL A 72 9.73 13.18 0.62
C VAL A 72 10.62 13.10 -0.63
N ALA A 73 10.70 11.94 -1.28
CA ALA A 73 11.45 11.77 -2.52
C ALA A 73 10.88 12.62 -3.67
N LEU A 74 9.56 12.69 -3.80
CA LEU A 74 8.86 13.53 -4.77
C LEU A 74 9.10 15.03 -4.51
N LEU A 75 8.99 15.46 -3.26
CA LEU A 75 9.28 16.83 -2.85
C LEU A 75 10.76 17.19 -3.10
N GLY A 76 11.68 16.27 -2.82
CA GLY A 76 13.11 16.42 -3.12
C GLY A 76 13.36 16.62 -4.61
N ARG A 77 12.73 15.81 -5.47
CA ARG A 77 12.80 15.95 -6.93
C ARG A 77 12.19 17.26 -7.42
N TRP A 78 11.02 17.65 -6.90
CA TRP A 78 10.38 18.93 -7.23
C TRP A 78 11.30 20.10 -6.88
N TRP A 79 11.85 20.13 -5.67
CA TRP A 79 12.76 21.19 -5.22
C TRP A 79 14.08 21.24 -6.00
N SER A 80 14.55 20.11 -6.55
CA SER A 80 15.79 20.06 -7.34
C SER A 80 15.66 20.78 -8.69
N GLY A 81 14.46 20.82 -9.28
CA GLY A 81 14.21 21.49 -10.57
C GLY A 81 14.98 20.92 -11.77
N GLU A 82 15.56 19.71 -11.65
CA GLU A 82 16.41 19.12 -12.69
C GLU A 82 15.55 18.52 -13.83
N PRO A 83 15.71 18.96 -15.10
CA PRO A 83 14.86 18.52 -16.22
C PRO A 83 14.90 17.00 -16.47
N ARG A 84 16.04 16.35 -16.21
CA ARG A 84 16.21 14.88 -16.32
C ARG A 84 15.40 14.10 -15.27
N VAL A 85 14.97 14.77 -14.21
CA VAL A 85 14.33 14.16 -13.04
C VAL A 85 12.98 14.84 -12.76
N MET A 86 12.45 15.56 -13.76
CA MET A 86 11.20 16.30 -13.64
C MET A 86 10.05 15.31 -13.41
N VAL A 87 9.30 15.56 -12.35
CA VAL A 87 8.19 14.69 -11.95
C VAL A 87 7.04 14.90 -12.92
N SER A 88 6.56 13.84 -13.55
CA SER A 88 5.41 13.96 -14.45
C SER A 88 4.14 14.18 -13.64
N ALA A 89 3.21 14.99 -14.16
CA ALA A 89 1.88 15.13 -13.57
C ALA A 89 1.18 13.78 -13.39
N SER A 90 1.43 12.81 -14.28
CA SER A 90 0.91 11.44 -14.15
C SER A 90 1.50 10.66 -12.97
N GLU A 91 2.78 10.85 -12.63
CA GLU A 91 3.39 10.20 -11.45
C GLU A 91 2.81 10.77 -10.16
N ILE A 92 2.68 12.11 -10.09
CA ILE A 92 2.10 12.78 -8.93
C ILE A 92 0.66 12.32 -8.73
N LEU A 93 -0.14 12.30 -9.80
CA LEU A 93 -1.53 11.89 -9.74
C LEU A 93 -1.68 10.43 -9.27
N VAL A 94 -0.84 9.51 -9.77
CA VAL A 94 -0.84 8.10 -9.34
C VAL A 94 -0.45 7.98 -7.86
N VAL A 95 0.58 8.70 -7.40
CA VAL A 95 1.01 8.64 -5.99
C VAL A 95 -0.05 9.23 -5.06
N ILE A 96 -0.66 10.36 -5.43
CA ILE A 96 -1.77 10.95 -4.67
C ILE A 96 -2.92 9.96 -4.58
N MET A 97 -3.32 9.34 -5.69
CA MET A 97 -4.37 8.32 -5.71
C MET A 97 -4.03 7.13 -4.79
N MET A 98 -2.79 6.63 -4.84
CA MET A 98 -2.34 5.53 -3.98
C MET A 98 -2.41 5.89 -2.49
N VAL A 99 -1.98 7.10 -2.13
CA VAL A 99 -1.99 7.59 -0.75
C VAL A 99 -3.42 7.81 -0.26
N VAL A 100 -4.31 8.38 -1.09
CA VAL A 100 -5.72 8.59 -0.75
C VAL A 100 -6.42 7.25 -0.54
N ILE A 101 -6.24 6.29 -1.45
CA ILE A 101 -6.83 4.94 -1.31
C ILE A 101 -6.30 4.27 -0.05
N ALA A 102 -4.99 4.30 0.18
CA ALA A 102 -4.40 3.75 1.41
C ALA A 102 -4.96 4.43 2.67
N GLY A 103 -5.10 5.75 2.67
CA GLY A 103 -5.68 6.51 3.77
C GLY A 103 -7.13 6.10 4.07
N VAL A 104 -7.96 5.94 3.04
CA VAL A 104 -9.35 5.46 3.19
C VAL A 104 -9.39 4.04 3.78
N ILE A 105 -8.52 3.15 3.28
CA ILE A 105 -8.43 1.78 3.81
C ILE A 105 -8.04 1.78 5.29
N ILE A 106 -7.03 2.55 5.66
CA ILE A 106 -6.45 2.53 7.01
C ILE A 106 -7.37 3.25 8.02
N LEU A 107 -7.92 4.41 7.67
CA LEU A 107 -8.63 5.28 8.60
C LEU A 107 -10.12 5.00 8.72
N VAL A 108 -10.74 4.44 7.67
CA VAL A 108 -12.20 4.22 7.63
C VAL A 108 -12.49 2.72 7.67
N LEU A 109 -11.97 1.99 6.71
CA LEU A 109 -12.37 0.60 6.48
C LEU A 109 -11.76 -0.38 7.49
N HIS A 110 -10.52 -0.14 7.94
CA HIS A 110 -9.86 -0.99 8.94
C HIS A 110 -10.50 -0.94 10.33
N PRO A 111 -10.78 0.24 10.94
CA PRO A 111 -11.44 0.27 12.24
C PRO A 111 -12.85 -0.31 12.20
N GLU A 112 -13.59 -0.11 11.11
CA GLU A 112 -14.90 -0.75 10.91
C GLU A 112 -14.78 -2.29 10.88
N ALA A 113 -13.82 -2.81 10.10
CA ALA A 113 -13.57 -4.25 10.04
C ALA A 113 -13.15 -4.82 11.41
N ALA A 114 -12.29 -4.13 12.15
CA ALA A 114 -11.86 -4.54 13.49
C ALA A 114 -13.02 -4.51 14.52
N ALA A 115 -13.88 -3.49 14.45
CA ALA A 115 -15.05 -3.37 15.32
C ALA A 115 -16.08 -4.48 15.05
N LEU A 116 -16.40 -4.73 13.78
CA LEU A 116 -17.31 -5.81 13.35
C LEU A 116 -16.77 -7.19 13.73
N GLN A 117 -15.46 -7.39 13.59
CA GLN A 117 -14.80 -8.62 13.97
C GLN A 117 -14.84 -8.86 15.49
N THR A 118 -14.65 -7.81 16.29
CA THR A 118 -14.76 -7.90 17.76
C THR A 118 -16.18 -8.24 18.19
N GLN A 119 -17.19 -7.66 17.53
CA GLN A 119 -18.61 -7.98 17.78
C GLN A 119 -18.97 -9.41 17.37
N ALA A 120 -18.46 -9.88 16.23
CA ALA A 120 -18.63 -11.26 15.77
C ALA A 120 -18.03 -12.27 16.78
N PHE A 121 -16.90 -11.93 17.41
CA PHE A 121 -16.26 -12.81 18.40
C PHE A 121 -16.87 -12.73 19.80
N ALA A 122 -17.41 -11.58 20.21
CA ALA A 122 -18.05 -11.41 21.51
C ALA A 122 -19.41 -12.15 21.59
N THR A 123 -20.02 -12.45 20.45
CA THR A 123 -21.36 -13.05 20.39
C THR A 123 -21.27 -14.59 20.43
N LYS A 124 -21.86 -15.21 21.47
CA LYS A 124 -21.90 -16.68 21.63
C LYS A 124 -23.02 -17.37 20.84
N ASP A 125 -23.95 -16.59 20.31
CA ASP A 125 -25.09 -17.10 19.54
C ASP A 125 -24.70 -17.30 18.07
N GLU A 126 -24.84 -18.52 17.56
CA GLU A 126 -24.39 -18.90 16.21
C GLU A 126 -25.10 -18.12 15.09
N GLY A 127 -26.38 -17.77 15.29
CA GLY A 127 -27.16 -16.97 14.35
C GLY A 127 -26.64 -15.53 14.23
N ALA A 128 -26.36 -14.90 15.37
CA ALA A 128 -25.80 -13.55 15.41
C ALA A 128 -24.32 -13.50 15.00
N LYS A 129 -23.54 -14.56 15.25
CA LYS A 129 -22.17 -14.73 14.70
C LYS A 129 -22.20 -14.69 13.18
N LYS A 130 -23.14 -15.41 12.55
CA LYS A 130 -23.25 -15.51 11.09
C LYS A 130 -23.60 -14.17 10.45
N ALA A 131 -24.53 -13.41 11.04
CA ALA A 131 -24.89 -12.07 10.59
C ALA A 131 -23.72 -11.07 10.71
N ALA A 132 -22.95 -11.13 11.79
CA ALA A 132 -21.77 -10.29 11.98
C ALA A 132 -20.63 -10.65 10.99
N PHE A 133 -20.44 -11.94 10.68
CA PHE A 133 -19.51 -12.36 9.63
C PHE A 133 -19.96 -11.90 8.24
N GLU A 134 -21.24 -11.97 7.93
CA GLU A 134 -21.77 -11.49 6.65
C GLU A 134 -21.54 -9.98 6.47
N ALA A 135 -21.78 -9.19 7.52
CA ALA A 135 -21.43 -7.76 7.53
C ALA A 135 -19.92 -7.52 7.37
N PHE A 136 -19.09 -8.32 8.05
CA PHE A 136 -17.63 -8.28 7.91
C PHE A 136 -17.18 -8.60 6.47
N PHE A 137 -17.74 -9.63 5.84
CA PHE A 137 -17.43 -9.98 4.45
C PHE A 137 -17.89 -8.88 3.47
N HIS A 138 -19.03 -8.25 3.73
CA HIS A 138 -19.53 -7.14 2.92
C HIS A 138 -18.58 -5.93 2.97
N VAL A 139 -17.94 -5.67 4.10
CA VAL A 139 -16.90 -4.63 4.24
C VAL A 139 -15.55 -5.10 3.67
N LEU A 140 -15.22 -6.39 3.77
CA LEU A 140 -13.97 -6.95 3.25
C LEU A 140 -13.89 -6.94 1.71
N LEU A 141 -15.02 -7.14 1.02
CA LEU A 141 -15.08 -7.14 -0.44
C LEU A 141 -14.60 -5.82 -1.07
N PRO A 142 -15.13 -4.64 -0.69
CA PRO A 142 -14.65 -3.36 -1.20
C PRO A 142 -13.22 -3.06 -0.74
N ILE A 143 -12.81 -3.48 0.47
CA ILE A 143 -11.41 -3.37 0.92
C ILE A 143 -10.47 -4.11 -0.04
N ARG A 144 -10.79 -5.36 -0.39
CA ARG A 144 -9.99 -6.16 -1.33
C ARG A 144 -9.92 -5.51 -2.70
N SER A 145 -11.03 -5.01 -3.23
CA SER A 145 -11.06 -4.30 -4.50
C SER A 145 -10.18 -3.05 -4.48
N LEU A 146 -10.26 -2.24 -3.42
CA LEU A 146 -9.43 -1.05 -3.26
C LEU A 146 -7.95 -1.41 -3.13
N TYR A 147 -7.60 -2.48 -2.42
CA TYR A 147 -6.23 -2.99 -2.37
C TYR A 147 -5.72 -3.42 -3.75
N MET A 148 -6.53 -4.13 -4.54
CA MET A 148 -6.16 -4.52 -5.90
C MET A 148 -5.95 -3.32 -6.81
N ILE A 149 -6.82 -2.31 -6.72
CA ILE A 149 -6.66 -1.05 -7.45
C ILE A 149 -5.35 -0.36 -7.04
N ASN A 150 -5.08 -0.29 -5.74
CA ASN A 150 -3.84 0.32 -5.22
C ASN A 150 -2.58 -0.44 -5.67
N LEU A 151 -2.65 -1.77 -5.75
CA LEU A 151 -1.59 -2.62 -6.27
C LEU A 151 -1.34 -2.36 -7.76
N VAL A 152 -2.40 -2.30 -8.57
CA VAL A 152 -2.31 -2.00 -10.01
C VAL A 152 -1.71 -0.61 -10.24
N LEU A 153 -2.12 0.39 -9.45
CA LEU A 153 -1.53 1.73 -9.50
C LEU A 153 -0.03 1.73 -9.15
N GLY A 154 0.39 0.96 -8.14
CA GLY A 154 1.80 0.79 -7.79
C GLY A 154 2.63 0.15 -8.91
N LEU A 155 2.08 -0.91 -9.54
CA LEU A 155 2.70 -1.55 -10.71
C LEU A 155 2.76 -0.61 -11.92
N LEU A 156 1.71 0.18 -12.14
CA LEU A 156 1.65 1.16 -13.21
C LEU A 156 2.71 2.26 -13.00
N LEU A 157 2.91 2.73 -11.76
CA LEU A 157 3.97 3.68 -11.44
C LEU A 157 5.37 3.09 -11.69
N MET A 158 5.58 1.82 -11.30
CA MET A 158 6.82 1.10 -11.65
C MET A 158 7.03 1.03 -13.17
N GLY A 159 5.98 0.73 -13.94
CA GLY A 159 6.03 0.66 -15.40
C GLY A 159 6.36 2.01 -16.05
N ILE A 160 5.72 3.09 -15.60
CA ILE A 160 6.01 4.46 -16.06
C ILE A 160 7.49 4.80 -15.82
N ARG A 161 8.04 4.41 -14.67
CA ARG A 161 9.44 4.64 -14.34
C ARG A 161 10.38 3.82 -15.20
N ALA A 162 10.12 2.52 -15.36
CA ALA A 162 10.94 1.64 -16.18
C ALA A 162 11.01 2.16 -17.63
N LYS A 163 9.87 2.57 -18.19
CA LYS A 163 9.81 3.18 -19.51
C LYS A 163 10.68 4.44 -19.61
N ARG A 164 10.57 5.35 -18.63
CA ARG A 164 11.33 6.61 -18.65
C ARG A 164 12.84 6.40 -18.56
N VAL A 165 13.27 5.44 -17.75
CA VAL A 165 14.69 5.03 -17.67
C VAL A 165 15.19 4.48 -19.01
N MET A 166 14.37 3.68 -19.71
CA MET A 166 14.71 3.15 -21.04
C MET A 166 14.76 4.24 -22.11
N ASP A 167 13.78 5.16 -22.13
CA ASP A 167 13.73 6.26 -23.10
C ASP A 167 14.92 7.23 -22.95
N ASP A 168 15.36 7.50 -21.70
CA ASP A 168 16.53 8.33 -21.42
C ASP A 168 17.87 7.61 -21.71
N GLY A 169 17.90 6.28 -21.61
CA GLY A 169 19.03 5.45 -22.02
C GLY A 169 19.17 5.33 -23.55
N GLY A 170 18.04 5.25 -24.26
CA GLY A 170 17.99 5.21 -25.74
C GLY A 170 18.35 6.53 -26.42
N ARG A 171 18.27 7.67 -25.70
CA ARG A 171 18.71 9.00 -26.18
C ARG A 171 20.22 9.27 -26.00
N GLN A 172 20.94 8.39 -25.33
CA GLN A 172 22.39 8.51 -25.11
C GLN A 172 23.22 7.53 -25.95
N SER A 173 22.57 6.73 -26.81
CA SER A 173 23.19 5.92 -27.87
C SER A 173 23.01 6.59 -29.23
#